data_AF-A0A6A6PAR6-F1
#
_entry.id   AF-A0A6A6PAR6-F1
#
_cell.length_a   1.000
_cell.length_b   1.000
_cell.length_c   1.000
_cell.angle_alpha   90.00
_cell.angle_beta   90.00
_cell.angle_gamma   90.00
#
_symmetry.space_group_name_H-M   'P 1'
#
loop_
_entity.id
_entity.type
_entity.pdbx_description
1 polymer ?
#
loop_
_entity_poly.entity_id
_entity_poly.type
_entity_poly.pdbx_seq_one_letter_code
_entity_poly.pdbx_strand_id
1 'polypeptide(L)'
;MPDPAPSPAREGGVPDLSGTLSTWAANLQRNTFASFSRLRAVDYIRLVAIVGAYLLLRPYLMKLGAKLQRRDMERQNKESSENADAVAAAAEMNPNELRRGGRKAARAAEVEIPGVESEEDEEEGEAGPGMDWGRSARVRQRRFIREKLAEHEAKLREQAEAESDKEIEEFLVD
;
A
#
# COMPACT_ATOMS: atom_id res chain seq x y z
N MET A 1 -2.06 -50.65 43.19
CA MET A 1 -2.87 -49.62 42.51
C MET A 1 -2.57 -49.71 41.03
N PRO A 2 -3.55 -49.88 40.14
CA PRO A 2 -3.31 -49.81 38.70
C PRO A 2 -3.17 -48.34 38.27
N ASP A 3 -2.15 -48.05 37.46
CA ASP A 3 -1.90 -46.72 36.89
C ASP A 3 -3.09 -46.22 36.05
N PRO A 4 -3.41 -44.91 36.06
CA PRO A 4 -4.42 -44.36 35.17
C PRO A 4 -3.94 -44.41 33.72
N ALA A 5 -4.78 -44.96 32.84
CA ALA A 5 -4.51 -45.01 31.40
C ALA A 5 -4.21 -43.62 30.84
N PRO A 6 -3.26 -43.49 29.88
CA PRO A 6 -2.95 -42.21 29.28
C PRO A 6 -4.19 -41.65 28.57
N SER A 7 -4.63 -40.45 28.96
CA SER A 7 -5.64 -39.70 28.23
C SER A 7 -5.19 -39.53 26.77
N PRO A 8 -6.07 -39.74 25.77
CA PRO A 8 -5.71 -39.44 24.39
C PRO A 8 -5.43 -37.95 24.29
N ALA A 9 -4.17 -37.62 24.02
CA ALA A 9 -3.76 -36.27 23.70
C ALA A 9 -4.69 -35.75 22.58
N ARG A 10 -5.33 -34.61 22.81
CA ARG A 10 -6.04 -33.89 21.76
C ARG A 10 -5.00 -33.46 20.74
N GLU A 11 -4.83 -34.24 19.69
CA GLU A 11 -4.02 -33.86 18.54
C GLU A 11 -4.61 -32.56 17.98
N GLY A 12 -3.90 -31.46 18.20
CA GLY A 12 -4.11 -30.20 17.51
C GLY A 12 -3.72 -30.38 16.05
N GLY A 13 -4.59 -31.01 15.27
CA GLY A 13 -4.42 -31.19 13.84
C GLY A 13 -4.62 -29.86 13.11
N VAL A 14 -3.58 -29.41 12.41
CA VAL A 14 -3.73 -28.43 11.33
C VAL A 14 -4.85 -28.91 10.39
N PRO A 15 -5.81 -28.04 10.01
CA PRO A 15 -6.93 -28.46 9.18
C PRO A 15 -6.40 -29.01 7.87
N ASP A 16 -6.72 -30.26 7.57
CA ASP A 16 -6.42 -30.86 6.27
C ASP A 16 -7.16 -30.05 5.20
N LEU A 17 -6.39 -29.27 4.44
CA LEU A 17 -6.90 -28.41 3.37
C LEU A 17 -7.63 -29.25 2.32
N SER A 18 -7.20 -30.48 2.09
CA SER A 18 -7.84 -31.36 1.11
C SER A 18 -9.19 -31.88 1.60
N GLY A 19 -9.28 -32.30 2.87
CA GLY A 19 -10.53 -32.68 3.54
C GLY A 19 -11.53 -31.52 3.65
N THR A 20 -11.08 -30.31 3.97
CA THR A 20 -11.95 -29.13 4.04
C THR A 20 -12.44 -28.69 2.66
N LEU A 21 -11.57 -28.69 1.65
CA LEU A 21 -11.93 -28.34 0.28
C LEU A 21 -12.93 -29.35 -0.31
N SER A 22 -12.71 -30.65 -0.10
CA SER A 22 -13.63 -31.70 -0.55
C SER A 22 -14.99 -31.63 0.14
N THR A 23 -15.02 -31.32 1.43
CA THR A 23 -16.26 -31.09 2.18
C THR A 23 -17.01 -29.86 1.64
N TRP A 24 -16.29 -28.76 1.39
CA TRP A 24 -16.88 -27.54 0.85
C TRP A 24 -17.41 -27.74 -0.58
N ALA A 25 -16.65 -28.44 -1.42
CA ALA A 25 -17.06 -28.81 -2.77
C ALA A 25 -18.29 -29.71 -2.77
N ALA A 26 -18.32 -30.75 -1.92
CA ALA A 26 -19.47 -31.64 -1.79
C ALA A 26 -20.72 -30.89 -1.31
N ASN A 27 -20.56 -29.98 -0.35
CA ASN A 27 -21.64 -29.14 0.15
C ASN A 27 -22.14 -28.17 -0.91
N LEU A 28 -21.24 -27.50 -1.64
CA LEU A 28 -21.57 -26.60 -2.73
C LEU A 28 -22.31 -27.34 -3.84
N GLN A 29 -21.80 -28.50 -4.27
CA GLN A 29 -22.44 -29.31 -5.30
C GLN A 29 -23.85 -29.72 -4.85
N ARG A 30 -23.99 -30.31 -3.66
CA ARG A 30 -25.28 -30.75 -3.14
C ARG A 30 -26.27 -29.60 -3.01
N ASN A 31 -25.84 -28.46 -2.48
CA ASN A 31 -26.70 -27.30 -2.29
C ASN A 31 -27.10 -26.65 -3.62
N THR A 32 -26.17 -26.58 -4.57
CA THR A 32 -26.41 -25.99 -5.90
C THR A 32 -27.36 -26.87 -6.71
N PHE A 33 -27.08 -28.18 -6.81
CA PHE A 33 -27.95 -29.11 -7.54
C PHE A 33 -29.33 -29.24 -6.90
N ALA A 34 -29.42 -29.29 -5.57
CA ALA A 34 -30.71 -29.31 -4.87
C ALA A 34 -31.51 -28.01 -5.06
N SER A 35 -30.82 -26.87 -5.17
CA SER A 35 -31.45 -25.58 -5.45
C SER A 35 -32.04 -25.55 -6.86
N PHE A 36 -31.29 -26.00 -7.87
CA PHE A 36 -31.77 -26.05 -9.25
C PHE A 36 -32.88 -27.08 -9.49
N SER A 37 -32.84 -28.24 -8.82
CA SER A 37 -33.87 -29.29 -8.98
C SER A 37 -35.21 -28.94 -8.33
N ARG A 38 -35.22 -28.01 -7.37
CA ARG A 38 -36.45 -27.50 -6.72
C ARG A 38 -37.04 -26.27 -7.39
N LEU A 39 -36.43 -25.74 -8.46
CA LEU A 39 -36.95 -24.56 -9.15
C LEU A 39 -38.24 -24.89 -9.91
N ARG A 40 -39.28 -24.06 -9.71
CA ARG A 40 -40.49 -24.09 -10.54
C ARG A 40 -40.28 -23.23 -11.78
N ALA A 41 -41.12 -23.37 -12.80
CA ALA A 41 -41.03 -22.59 -14.03
C ALA A 41 -41.00 -21.06 -13.79
N VAL A 42 -41.74 -20.58 -12.78
CA VAL A 42 -41.75 -19.16 -12.38
C VAL A 42 -40.38 -18.69 -11.87
N ASP A 43 -39.64 -19.57 -11.19
CA ASP A 43 -38.32 -19.24 -10.64
C ASP A 43 -37.26 -19.14 -11.74
N TYR A 44 -37.38 -19.94 -12.81
CA TYR A 44 -36.56 -19.80 -14.02
C TYR A 44 -36.80 -18.47 -14.74
N ILE A 45 -38.07 -18.04 -14.87
CA ILE A 45 -38.39 -16.75 -15.49
C ILE A 45 -37.77 -15.60 -14.68
N ARG A 46 -37.86 -15.67 -13.35
CA ARG A 46 -37.20 -14.68 -12.46
C ARG A 46 -35.68 -14.68 -12.61
N LEU A 47 -35.06 -15.87 -12.68
CA LEU A 47 -33.62 -16.00 -12.89
C LEU A 47 -33.19 -15.33 -14.19
N VAL A 48 -33.88 -15.63 -15.30
CA VAL A 48 -33.60 -15.04 -16.62
C VAL A 48 -33.83 -13.52 -16.59
N ALA A 49 -34.87 -13.04 -15.91
CA ALA A 49 -35.11 -11.60 -15.77
C ALA A 49 -33.97 -10.89 -15.03
N ILE A 50 -33.47 -11.46 -13.92
CA ILE A 50 -32.34 -10.89 -13.16
C ILE A 50 -31.06 -10.91 -13.99
N VAL A 51 -30.74 -12.03 -14.64
CA VAL A 51 -29.55 -12.16 -15.48
C VAL A 51 -29.64 -11.21 -16.68
N GLY A 52 -30.78 -11.16 -17.35
CA GLY A 52 -31.06 -10.23 -18.44
C GLY A 52 -30.90 -8.77 -17.99
N ALA A 53 -31.49 -8.39 -16.85
CA ALA A 53 -31.33 -7.06 -16.28
C ALA A 53 -29.87 -6.73 -15.97
N TYR A 54 -29.08 -7.68 -15.45
CA TYR A 54 -27.65 -7.49 -15.20
C TYR A 54 -26.85 -7.29 -16.49
N LEU A 55 -27.14 -8.08 -17.54
CA LEU A 55 -26.50 -7.93 -18.84
C LEU A 55 -26.78 -6.54 -19.43
N LEU A 56 -27.99 -6.02 -19.25
CA LEU A 56 -28.35 -4.66 -19.65
C LEU A 56 -27.67 -3.61 -18.75
N LEU A 57 -27.55 -3.84 -17.45
CA LEU A 57 -26.97 -2.91 -16.47
C LEU A 57 -25.44 -2.79 -16.61
N ARG A 58 -24.74 -3.88 -16.91
CA ARG A 58 -23.27 -3.96 -17.02
C ARG A 58 -22.62 -2.86 -17.88
N PRO A 59 -23.06 -2.59 -19.13
CA PRO A 59 -22.44 -1.53 -19.94
C PRO A 59 -22.58 -0.14 -19.31
N TYR A 60 -23.66 0.12 -18.57
CA TYR A 60 -23.84 1.40 -17.87
C TYR A 60 -22.90 1.51 -16.67
N LEU A 61 -22.75 0.45 -15.89
CA LEU A 61 -21.77 0.40 -14.79
C LEU A 61 -20.34 0.61 -15.30
N MET A 62 -19.98 0.01 -16.43
CA MET A 62 -18.66 0.22 -17.07
C MET A 62 -18.47 1.68 -17.52
N LYS A 63 -19.50 2.29 -18.10
CA LYS A 63 -19.46 3.72 -18.51
C LYS A 63 -19.30 4.65 -17.29
N LEU A 64 -19.98 4.35 -16.18
CA LEU A 64 -19.86 5.08 -14.91
C LEU A 64 -18.46 4.94 -14.33
N GLY A 65 -17.93 3.71 -14.25
CA GLY A 65 -16.56 3.44 -13.79
C GLY A 65 -15.51 4.17 -14.62
N ALA A 66 -15.62 4.11 -15.95
CA ALA A 66 -14.72 4.83 -16.85
C ALA A 66 -14.80 6.35 -16.69
N LYS A 67 -15.99 6.90 -16.40
CA LYS A 67 -16.15 8.34 -16.12
C LYS A 67 -15.51 8.74 -14.79
N LEU A 68 -15.62 7.90 -13.77
CA LEU A 68 -14.98 8.13 -12.48
C LEU A 68 -13.45 8.10 -12.61
N GLN A 69 -12.91 7.06 -13.27
CA GLN A 69 -11.47 6.95 -13.53
C GLN A 69 -10.93 8.15 -14.32
N ARG A 70 -11.63 8.58 -15.38
CA ARG A 70 -11.24 9.79 -16.12
C ARG A 70 -11.21 11.03 -15.22
N ARG A 71 -12.21 11.22 -14.36
CA ARG A 71 -12.25 12.35 -13.44
C ARG A 71 -11.11 12.32 -12.43
N ASP A 72 -10.75 11.15 -11.93
CA ASP A 72 -9.64 11.01 -10.98
C ASP A 72 -8.30 11.22 -11.69
N MET A 73 -8.15 10.77 -12.94
CA MET A 73 -6.96 11.05 -13.77
C MET A 73 -6.86 12.53 -14.13
N GLU A 74 -7.96 13.21 -14.46
CA GLU A 74 -7.98 14.65 -14.71
C GLU A 74 -7.63 15.46 -13.46
N ARG A 75 -8.10 15.03 -12.27
CA ARG A 75 -7.72 15.66 -10.99
C ARG A 75 -6.24 15.52 -10.70
N GLN A 76 -5.70 14.31 -10.81
CA GLN A 76 -4.27 14.06 -10.65
C GLN A 76 -3.45 14.82 -11.70
N ASN A 77 -3.91 14.88 -12.95
CA ASN A 77 -3.21 15.61 -14.00
C ASN A 77 -3.30 17.13 -13.79
N LYS A 78 -4.39 17.66 -13.22
CA LYS A 78 -4.50 19.09 -12.93
C LYS A 78 -3.59 19.50 -11.77
N GLU A 79 -3.58 18.70 -10.70
CA GLU A 79 -2.61 18.82 -9.59
C GLU A 79 -1.17 18.68 -10.09
N SER A 80 -0.93 17.79 -11.06
CA SER A 80 0.39 17.63 -11.69
C SER A 80 0.72 18.75 -12.68
N SER A 81 -0.26 19.36 -13.33
CA SER A 81 -0.06 20.46 -14.30
C SER A 81 0.23 21.79 -13.62
N GLU A 82 -0.37 22.04 -12.46
CA GLU A 82 0.02 23.19 -11.60
C GLU A 82 1.47 23.05 -11.12
N ASN A 83 1.97 21.81 -11.01
CA ASN A 83 3.40 21.53 -10.83
C ASN A 83 4.19 21.53 -12.15
N ALA A 84 3.56 21.26 -13.29
CA ALA A 84 4.21 21.21 -14.60
C ALA A 84 4.46 22.59 -15.21
N ASP A 85 3.67 23.62 -14.90
CA ASP A 85 3.99 25.00 -15.29
C ASP A 85 5.26 25.51 -14.57
N ALA A 86 5.52 25.03 -13.36
CA ALA A 86 6.79 25.26 -12.66
C ALA A 86 7.96 24.46 -13.27
N VAL A 87 7.69 23.24 -13.78
CA VAL A 87 8.70 22.40 -14.46
C VAL A 87 8.94 22.83 -15.92
N ALA A 88 7.96 23.41 -16.61
CA ALA A 88 8.09 23.92 -17.97
C ALA A 88 9.01 25.14 -18.02
N ALA A 89 9.00 25.97 -16.97
CA ALA A 89 10.01 27.03 -16.77
C ALA A 89 11.42 26.46 -16.53
N ALA A 90 11.54 25.24 -16.00
CA ALA A 90 12.80 24.51 -15.86
C ALA A 90 13.16 23.66 -17.12
N ALA A 91 12.25 23.52 -18.08
CA ALA A 91 12.40 22.65 -19.26
C ALA A 91 13.04 23.34 -20.47
N GLU A 92 13.44 24.62 -20.38
CA GLU A 92 14.35 25.25 -21.36
C GLU A 92 15.81 24.75 -21.23
N MET A 93 16.03 23.58 -20.64
CA MET A 93 17.35 22.94 -20.61
C MET A 93 17.65 22.26 -21.95
N ASN A 94 18.75 22.66 -22.60
CA ASN A 94 19.17 22.12 -23.88
C ASN A 94 19.68 20.67 -23.72
N PRO A 95 19.26 19.70 -24.55
CA PRO A 95 19.67 18.29 -24.46
C PRO A 95 21.19 18.06 -24.46
N ASN A 96 21.97 18.99 -25.01
CA ASN A 96 23.42 18.89 -25.06
C ASN A 96 24.10 19.14 -23.69
N GLU A 97 23.39 19.76 -22.74
CA GLU A 97 23.88 20.02 -21.38
C GLU A 97 23.85 18.76 -20.51
N LEU A 98 22.91 17.84 -20.77
CA LEU A 98 22.80 16.54 -20.09
C LEU A 98 23.92 15.57 -20.49
N ARG A 99 24.46 15.69 -21.71
CA ARG A 99 25.50 14.77 -22.22
C ARG A 99 26.91 15.10 -21.73
N ARG A 100 27.19 16.34 -21.29
CA ARG A 100 28.57 16.78 -21.00
C ARG A 100 29.00 16.61 -19.54
N GLY A 101 28.24 15.86 -18.73
CA GLY A 101 28.57 15.63 -17.32
C GLY A 101 28.20 16.84 -16.47
N GLY A 102 27.02 16.78 -15.87
CA GLY A 102 26.32 17.84 -15.14
C GLY A 102 26.95 18.32 -13.84
N ARG A 103 28.25 18.64 -13.83
CA ARG A 103 28.90 19.23 -12.64
C ARG A 103 28.60 20.71 -12.43
N LYS A 104 28.13 21.44 -13.46
CA LYS A 104 27.72 22.85 -13.33
C LYS A 104 26.21 23.08 -13.30
N ALA A 105 25.41 22.19 -13.90
CA ALA A 105 23.95 22.25 -13.81
C ALA A 105 23.42 21.76 -12.45
N ALA A 106 24.15 20.85 -11.77
CA ALA A 106 23.80 20.37 -10.43
C ALA A 106 23.81 21.45 -9.34
N ARG A 107 24.44 22.62 -9.58
CA ARG A 107 24.42 23.74 -8.62
C ARG A 107 23.25 24.72 -8.86
N ALA A 108 22.65 24.72 -10.04
CA ALA A 108 21.56 25.63 -10.39
C ALA A 108 20.18 24.96 -10.38
N ALA A 109 20.13 23.64 -10.36
CA ALA A 109 18.92 22.84 -10.24
C ALA A 109 18.80 22.23 -8.83
N GLU A 110 18.96 23.07 -7.79
CA GLU A 110 18.35 22.78 -6.49
C GLU A 110 16.84 23.00 -6.65
N VAL A 111 16.23 22.08 -7.39
CA VAL A 111 14.78 21.90 -7.40
C VAL A 111 14.49 21.31 -6.02
N GLU A 112 14.11 22.19 -5.09
CA GLU A 112 13.51 21.79 -3.82
C GLU A 112 12.32 20.88 -4.13
N ILE A 113 12.54 19.57 -4.00
CA ILE A 113 11.47 18.59 -3.91
C ILE A 113 10.86 18.82 -2.52
N PRO A 114 9.59 19.26 -2.39
CA PRO A 114 9.00 19.50 -1.08
C PRO A 114 9.02 18.21 -0.24
N GLY A 115 9.86 18.20 0.80
CA GLY A 115 9.91 17.13 1.81
C GLY A 115 11.13 16.19 1.78
N VAL A 116 12.25 16.58 1.16
CA VAL A 116 13.52 15.87 1.33
C VAL A 116 14.64 16.89 1.56
N GLU A 117 14.90 17.21 2.82
CA GLU A 117 16.18 17.79 3.21
C GLU A 117 17.29 16.76 2.96
N SER A 118 18.35 17.26 2.33
CA SER A 118 19.48 16.55 1.75
C SER A 118 20.31 15.72 2.74
N GLU A 119 20.79 14.57 2.27
CA GLU A 119 22.14 13.99 2.45
C GLU A 119 22.08 12.55 1.87
N GLU A 120 22.61 12.34 0.66
CA GLU A 120 24.00 11.99 0.32
C GLU A 120 24.10 10.47 0.07
N ASP A 121 24.46 10.15 -1.17
CA ASP A 121 24.79 8.86 -1.79
C ASP A 121 24.18 7.55 -1.24
N GLU A 122 23.35 6.93 -2.09
CA GLU A 122 23.54 5.50 -2.38
C GLU A 122 23.02 5.20 -3.80
N GLU A 123 23.95 4.78 -4.65
CA GLU A 123 23.75 4.31 -6.02
C GLU A 123 22.56 3.36 -6.14
N GLU A 124 21.57 3.67 -6.97
CA GLU A 124 20.66 2.65 -7.51
C GLU A 124 20.41 2.94 -8.99
N GLY A 125 20.98 2.06 -9.82
CA GLY A 125 20.99 2.15 -11.28
C GLY A 125 19.63 2.38 -11.92
N GLU A 126 19.68 2.98 -13.10
CA GLU A 126 18.56 3.26 -14.01
C GLU A 126 17.49 2.15 -13.98
N ALA A 127 16.40 2.42 -13.26
CA ALA A 127 15.23 1.58 -13.27
C ALA A 127 14.35 2.01 -14.46
N GLY A 128 14.20 1.12 -15.45
CA GLY A 128 13.45 1.39 -16.67
C GLY A 128 11.97 1.76 -16.45
N PRO A 129 11.29 2.26 -17.51
CA PRO A 129 9.92 2.75 -17.44
C PRO A 129 8.96 1.60 -17.10
N GLY A 130 8.55 1.51 -15.84
CA GLY A 130 7.70 0.44 -15.31
C GLY A 130 7.95 0.08 -13.83
N MET A 131 9.07 0.54 -13.25
CA MET A 131 9.48 0.22 -11.87
C MET A 131 9.04 1.27 -10.83
N ASP A 132 7.88 1.92 -10.99
CA ASP A 132 7.50 3.05 -10.12
C ASP A 132 6.45 2.70 -9.04
N TRP A 133 5.71 1.60 -9.22
CA TRP A 133 4.62 1.19 -8.33
C TRP A 133 5.09 0.77 -6.92
N GLY A 134 6.37 0.42 -6.76
CA GLY A 134 6.97 0.06 -5.47
C GLY A 134 7.85 1.15 -4.84
N ARG A 135 8.21 2.20 -5.59
CA ARG A 135 9.13 3.25 -5.12
C ARG A 135 8.49 4.10 -4.03
N SER A 136 7.24 4.53 -4.23
CA SER A 136 6.50 5.33 -3.23
C SER A 136 6.27 4.57 -1.92
N ALA A 137 5.99 3.26 -1.96
CA ALA A 137 5.82 2.44 -0.78
C ALA A 137 7.12 2.30 0.04
N ARG A 138 8.25 2.06 -0.64
CA ARG A 138 9.59 1.99 0.00
C ARG A 138 9.99 3.32 0.63
N VAL A 139 9.73 4.45 -0.05
CA VAL A 139 10.03 5.79 0.48
C VAL A 139 9.22 6.09 1.75
N ARG A 140 7.93 5.72 1.80
CA ARG A 140 7.09 5.88 3.01
C ARG A 140 7.57 5.01 4.16
N GLN A 141 7.97 3.77 3.89
CA GLN A 141 8.52 2.87 4.90
C GLN A 141 9.82 3.42 5.49
N ARG A 142 10.76 3.88 4.64
CA ARG A 142 12.01 4.49 5.11
C ARG A 142 11.77 5.76 5.94
N ARG A 143 10.80 6.59 5.54
CA ARG A 143 10.41 7.80 6.30
C ARG A 143 9.88 7.45 7.68
N PHE A 144 8.97 6.50 7.77
CA PHE A 144 8.41 6.06 9.05
C PHE A 144 9.48 5.48 9.99
N ILE A 145 10.40 4.67 9.46
CA ILE A 145 11.51 4.11 10.25
C ILE A 145 12.42 5.23 10.77
N ARG A 146 12.76 6.21 9.93
CA ARG A 146 13.60 7.35 10.32
C ARG A 146 12.94 8.20 11.40
N GLU A 147 11.65 8.51 11.24
CA GLU A 147 10.87 9.27 12.22
C GLU A 147 10.84 8.56 13.58
N LYS A 148 10.59 7.25 13.59
CA LYS A 148 10.59 6.45 14.82
C LYS A 148 11.96 6.36 15.48
N LEU A 149 13.04 6.33 14.69
CA LEU A 149 14.41 6.34 15.21
C LEU A 149 14.75 7.69 15.86
N ALA A 150 14.38 8.79 15.21
CA ALA A 150 14.61 10.15 15.70
C ALA A 150 13.80 10.45 16.98
N GLU A 151 12.54 10.02 17.05
CA GLU A 151 11.73 10.10 18.28
C GLU A 151 12.40 9.36 19.45
N HIS A 152 13.00 8.19 19.18
CA HIS A 152 13.68 7.40 20.20
C HIS A 152 14.95 8.08 20.70
N GLU A 153 15.76 8.64 19.79
CA GLU A 153 16.96 9.40 20.15
C GLU A 153 16.62 10.66 20.96
N ALA A 154 15.61 11.41 20.55
CA ALA A 154 15.15 12.59 21.27
C ALA A 154 14.68 12.25 22.70
N LYS A 155 13.94 11.14 22.85
CA LYS A 155 13.49 10.66 24.17
C LYS A 155 14.63 10.23 25.06
N LEU A 156 15.68 9.62 24.50
CA LEU A 156 16.88 9.26 25.26
C LEU A 156 17.63 10.50 25.74
N ARG A 157 17.70 11.52 24.88
CA ARG A 157 18.35 12.79 25.20
C ARG A 157 17.60 13.57 26.26
N GLU A 158 16.27 13.62 26.20
CA GLU A 158 15.43 14.23 27.23
C GLU A 158 15.58 13.52 28.59
N GLN A 159 15.74 12.19 28.60
CA GLN A 159 16.04 11.44 29.83
C GLN A 159 17.42 11.78 30.39
N ALA A 160 18.43 11.89 29.53
CA ALA A 160 19.78 12.26 29.94
C ALA A 160 19.86 13.70 30.46
N GLU A 161 19.16 14.65 29.81
CA GLU A 161 19.05 16.04 30.26
C GLU A 161 18.31 16.11 31.61
N ALA A 162 17.20 15.36 31.77
CA ALA A 162 16.45 15.29 33.03
C ALA A 162 17.21 14.58 34.18
N GLU A 163 18.14 13.68 33.87
CA GLU A 163 19.05 13.10 34.86
C GLU A 163 20.15 14.11 35.24
N SER A 164 20.70 14.84 34.28
CA SER A 164 21.69 15.89 34.56
C SER A 164 21.12 17.06 35.37
N ASP A 165 19.87 17.45 35.11
CA ASP A 165 19.20 18.51 35.86
C ASP A 165 18.95 18.10 37.32
N LYS A 166 18.62 16.82 37.56
CA LYS A 166 18.50 16.26 38.92
C LYS A 166 19.84 16.20 39.64
N GLU A 167 20.91 15.85 38.95
CA GLU A 167 22.27 15.89 39.53
C GLU A 167 22.65 17.33 39.92
N ILE A 168 22.28 18.33 39.11
CA ILE A 168 22.53 19.75 39.41
C ILE A 168 21.68 20.23 40.60
N GLU A 169 20.42 19.81 40.72
CA GLU A 169 19.56 20.12 41.87
C GLU A 169 20.13 19.59 43.19
N GLU A 170 20.79 18.43 43.19
CA GLU A 170 21.46 17.87 44.38
C GLU A 170 22.61 18.76 44.88
N PHE A 171 23.30 19.48 43.99
CA PHE A 171 24.38 20.43 44.35
C PHE A 171 23.89 21.82 44.77
N LEU A 172 22.60 22.13 44.63
CA LEU A 172 22.01 23.43 44.96
C LEU A 172 21.36 23.48 46.35
N VAL A 173 21.29 22.34 47.05
CA VAL A 173 20.80 22.25 48.43
C VAL A 173 22.00 22.30 49.39
N ASP A 174 22.30 23.51 49.86
CA ASP A 174 23.17 23.81 51.02
C ASP A 174 22.30 24.33 52.19
#